data_AF-A0A2J7ZXP4-F1
#
_entry.id   AF-A0A2J7ZXP4-F1
#
_cell.length_a   1.000
_cell.length_b   1.000
_cell.length_c   1.000
_cell.angle_alpha   90.00
_cell.angle_beta   90.00
_cell.angle_gamma   90.00
#
_symmetry.space_group_name_H-M   'P 1'
#
loop_
_entity.id
_entity.type
_entity.pdbx_description
1 polymer ?
#
loop_
_entity_poly.entity_id
_entity_poly.type
_entity_poly.pdbx_seq_one_letter_code
_entity_poly.pdbx_strand_id
1 'polypeptide(L)'
;AKFTNYLRVLRTSGNCLTDSVCHRKAFRNPDFLQKLVDHFHVQEHGSAFPPDIFQPEGLSPEDTIDQLLRALDREQERRARMREQQSVAGTARIDFSKGTGHIPASGSASNLAVAQAALLAQQAVARVVGSKR
;
A
#
# COMPACT_ATOMS: atom_id res chain seq x y z
N ALA A 1 39.63 6.40 31.34
CA ALA A 1 40.27 5.32 32.13
C ALA A 1 39.30 4.25 32.67
N LYS A 2 38.14 4.62 33.27
CA LYS A 2 37.21 3.61 33.83
C LYS A 2 36.54 2.74 32.76
N PHE A 3 36.09 3.33 31.66
CA PHE A 3 35.44 2.61 30.56
C PHE A 3 36.38 1.61 29.87
N THR A 4 37.65 1.99 29.64
CA THR A 4 38.65 1.10 29.06
C THR A 4 38.95 -0.11 29.94
N ASN A 5 38.97 0.07 31.26
CA ASN A 5 39.17 -1.03 32.20
C ASN A 5 37.93 -1.95 32.27
N TYR A 6 36.73 -1.37 32.21
CA TYR A 6 35.47 -2.12 32.09
C TYR A 6 35.43 -2.98 30.82
N LEU A 7 35.78 -2.42 29.65
CA LEU A 7 35.86 -3.18 28.40
C LEU A 7 36.87 -4.32 28.49
N ARG A 8 38.01 -4.10 29.15
CA ARG A 8 39.02 -5.15 29.36
C ARG A 8 38.43 -6.31 30.17
N VAL A 9 37.77 -6.03 31.30
CA VAL A 9 37.13 -7.05 32.14
C VAL A 9 36.02 -7.82 31.40
N LEU A 10 35.20 -7.14 30.60
CA LEU A 10 34.18 -7.81 29.78
C LEU A 10 34.80 -8.77 28.77
N ARG A 11 35.86 -8.33 28.07
CA ARG A 11 36.56 -9.17 27.08
C ARG A 11 37.22 -10.38 27.73
N THR A 12 37.84 -10.23 28.89
CA THR A 12 38.48 -11.35 29.61
C THR A 12 37.46 -12.35 30.16
N SER A 13 36.25 -11.89 30.51
CA SER A 13 35.15 -12.76 30.99
C SER A 13 34.34 -13.39 29.86
N GLY A 14 34.71 -13.16 28.59
CA GLY A 14 34.02 -13.69 27.42
C GLY A 14 32.67 -13.02 27.12
N ASN A 15 32.34 -11.92 27.79
CA ASN A 15 31.07 -11.23 27.62
C ASN A 15 31.16 -10.12 26.57
N CYS A 16 30.22 -10.12 25.63
CA CYS A 16 30.07 -9.03 24.68
C CYS A 16 29.36 -7.83 25.35
N LEU A 17 29.87 -6.63 25.11
CA LEU A 17 29.27 -5.39 25.60
C LEU A 17 27.83 -5.24 25.07
N THR A 18 27.64 -5.54 23.79
CA THR A 18 26.34 -5.50 23.11
C THR A 18 25.33 -6.39 23.82
N ASP A 19 25.68 -7.64 24.12
CA ASP A 19 24.80 -8.56 24.84
C ASP A 19 24.45 -8.02 26.23
N SER A 20 25.44 -7.48 26.93
CA SER A 20 25.27 -6.90 28.26
C SER A 20 24.38 -5.65 28.26
N VAL A 21 24.33 -4.91 27.15
CA VAL A 21 23.46 -3.74 26.97
C VAL A 21 22.06 -4.19 26.58
N CYS A 22 21.92 -5.11 25.62
CA CYS A 22 20.65 -5.65 25.14
C CYS A 22 19.85 -6.41 26.22
N HIS A 23 20.54 -7.00 27.20
CA HIS A 23 19.88 -7.67 28.34
C HIS A 23 19.31 -6.72 29.39
N ARG A 24 19.66 -5.43 29.37
CA ARG A 24 19.14 -4.47 30.35
C ARG A 24 17.67 -4.16 30.06
N LYS A 25 16.85 -4.11 31.11
CA LYS A 25 15.43 -3.77 31.02
C LYS A 25 15.18 -2.44 30.30
N ALA A 26 16.06 -1.45 30.52
CA ALA A 26 15.97 -0.15 29.86
C ALA A 26 16.15 -0.23 28.34
N PHE A 27 17.02 -1.11 27.84
CA PHE A 27 17.23 -1.30 26.40
C PHE A 27 16.08 -2.05 25.74
N ARG A 28 15.43 -2.96 26.48
CA ARG A 28 14.23 -3.69 26.02
C ARG A 28 12.95 -2.85 26.06
N ASN A 29 13.01 -1.62 26.55
CA ASN A 29 11.88 -0.71 26.49
C ASN A 29 11.72 -0.24 25.03
N PRO A 30 10.57 -0.48 24.37
CA PRO A 30 10.34 0.00 23.00
C PRO A 30 10.56 1.51 22.84
N ASP A 31 10.33 2.29 23.90
CA ASP A 31 10.44 3.76 23.86
C ASP A 31 11.88 4.28 24.08
N PHE A 32 12.83 3.40 24.42
CA PHE A 32 14.18 3.85 24.80
C PHE A 32 14.91 4.52 23.64
N LEU A 33 14.82 3.93 22.44
CA LEU A 33 15.47 4.47 21.25
C LEU A 33 14.84 5.81 20.84
N GLN A 34 13.51 5.94 20.93
CA GLN A 34 12.82 7.20 20.66
C GLN A 34 13.31 8.32 21.57
N LYS A 35 13.39 8.08 22.87
CA LYS A 35 13.91 9.07 23.83
C LYS A 35 15.37 9.45 23.57
N LEU A 36 16.19 8.52 23.06
CA LEU A 36 17.56 8.83 22.68
C LEU A 36 17.63 9.73 21.44
N VAL A 37 16.79 9.45 20.44
CA VAL A 37 16.66 10.29 19.24
C VAL A 37 16.26 11.71 19.65
N ASP A 38 15.26 11.86 20.53
CA ASP A 38 14.82 13.14 21.06
C ASP A 38 15.93 13.86 21.87
N HIS A 39 16.64 13.12 22.71
CA HIS A 39 17.68 13.68 23.60
C HIS A 39 18.92 14.15 22.84
N PHE A 40 19.32 13.42 21.80
CA PHE A 40 20.48 13.75 20.98
C PHE A 40 20.12 14.60 19.76
N HIS A 41 18.85 14.97 19.60
CA HIS A 41 18.33 15.72 18.45
C HIS A 41 18.73 15.09 17.12
N VAL A 42 18.69 13.76 17.07
CA VAL A 42 19.00 13.02 15.85
C VAL A 42 17.82 13.16 14.90
N GLN A 43 18.08 13.50 13.65
CA GLN A 43 17.03 13.48 12.64
C GLN A 43 16.65 12.03 12.32
N GLU A 44 15.41 11.66 12.66
CA GLU A 44 14.89 10.30 12.48
C GLU A 44 14.87 9.89 11.00
N HIS A 45 14.60 10.84 10.10
CA HIS A 45 14.54 10.64 8.65
C HIS A 45 15.81 11.17 7.94
N GLY A 46 16.89 11.34 8.71
CA GLY A 46 18.16 11.85 8.22
C GLY A 46 18.81 10.95 7.18
N SER A 47 19.67 11.54 6.36
CA SER A 47 20.51 10.82 5.42
C SER A 47 21.98 10.98 5.76
N ALA A 48 22.81 10.05 5.28
CA ALA A 48 24.27 10.19 5.33
C ALA A 48 24.80 11.20 4.30
N PHE A 49 23.93 11.75 3.44
CA PHE A 49 24.28 12.79 2.49
C PHE A 49 24.28 14.18 3.14
N PRO A 50 25.16 15.09 2.69
CA PRO A 50 25.09 16.49 3.10
C PRO A 50 23.75 17.11 2.67
N PRO A 51 23.27 18.12 3.41
CA PRO A 51 21.98 18.77 3.17
C PRO A 51 21.88 19.44 1.80
N ASP A 52 22.99 19.73 1.13
CA ASP A 52 22.97 20.26 -0.23
C ASP A 52 22.52 19.21 -1.26
N ILE A 53 22.69 17.93 -0.94
CA ILE A 53 22.35 16.79 -1.81
C ILE A 53 20.99 16.23 -1.45
N PHE A 54 20.69 16.14 -0.15
CA PHE A 54 19.43 15.57 0.31
C PHE A 54 18.95 16.28 1.57
N GLN A 55 17.80 16.93 1.46
CA GLN A 55 17.08 17.50 2.60
C GLN A 55 15.86 16.64 2.90
N PRO A 56 15.82 15.94 4.05
CA PRO A 56 14.69 15.10 4.42
C PRO A 56 13.36 15.88 4.44
N GLU A 57 13.40 17.14 4.86
CA GLU A 57 12.24 18.03 4.93
C GLU A 57 12.17 19.04 3.77
N GLY A 58 12.89 18.78 2.67
CA GLY A 58 12.87 19.66 1.51
C GLY A 58 11.57 19.60 0.70
N LEU A 59 10.64 18.70 1.04
CA LEU A 59 9.38 18.56 0.35
C LEU A 59 8.44 19.73 0.68
N SER A 60 7.86 20.34 -0.35
CA SER A 60 6.86 21.40 -0.17
C SER A 60 5.66 20.88 0.64
N PRO A 61 5.07 21.69 1.54
CA PRO A 61 3.90 21.28 2.30
C PRO A 61 2.75 20.82 1.38
N GLU A 62 2.58 21.47 0.22
CA GLU A 62 1.57 21.14 -0.79
C GLU A 62 1.70 19.73 -1.37
N ASP A 63 2.91 19.19 -1.39
CA ASP A 63 3.20 17.85 -1.91
C ASP A 63 3.12 16.78 -0.83
N THR A 64 2.69 17.15 0.38
CA THR A 64 2.41 16.18 1.45
C THR A 64 1.19 15.34 1.08
N ILE A 65 1.21 14.05 1.42
CA ILE A 65 0.11 13.10 1.17
C ILE A 65 -1.24 13.70 1.62
N ASP A 66 -1.30 14.26 2.82
CA ASP A 66 -2.53 14.85 3.36
C ASP A 66 -3.07 16.01 2.52
N GLN A 67 -2.17 16.84 1.96
CA GLN A 67 -2.56 17.98 1.14
C GLN A 67 -3.01 17.53 -0.26
N LEU A 68 -2.33 16.53 -0.83
CA LEU A 68 -2.72 15.90 -2.08
C LEU A 68 -4.09 15.22 -1.99
N LEU A 69 -4.39 14.52 -0.89
CA LEU A 69 -5.70 13.93 -0.66
C LEU A 69 -6.79 15.00 -0.56
N ARG A 70 -6.54 16.10 0.16
CA ARG A 70 -7.47 17.24 0.22
C ARG A 70 -7.67 17.91 -1.14
N ALA A 71 -6.62 17.99 -1.97
CA ALA A 71 -6.73 18.53 -3.32
C ALA A 71 -7.55 17.60 -4.23
N LEU A 72 -7.35 16.29 -4.10
CA LEU A 72 -8.12 15.28 -4.83
C LEU A 72 -9.60 15.34 -4.46
N ASP A 73 -9.94 15.42 -3.18
CA ASP A 73 -11.34 15.52 -2.72
C ASP A 73 -12.02 16.77 -3.27
N ARG A 74 -11.34 17.93 -3.24
CA ARG A 74 -11.84 19.18 -3.83
C ARG A 74 -12.09 19.05 -5.34
N GLU A 75 -11.20 18.39 -6.06
CA GLU A 75 -11.35 18.18 -7.50
C GLU A 75 -12.47 17.19 -7.82
N GLN A 76 -12.64 16.13 -7.01
CA GLN A 76 -13.75 15.20 -7.14
C GLN A 76 -15.10 15.88 -6.90
N GLU A 77 -15.20 16.71 -5.85
CA GLU A 77 -16.40 17.48 -5.56
C GLU A 77 -16.73 18.45 -6.70
N ARG A 78 -15.73 19.15 -7.23
CA ARG A 78 -15.90 20.05 -8.39
C ARG A 78 -16.43 19.30 -9.61
N ARG A 79 -15.87 18.11 -9.91
CA ARG A 79 -16.33 17.24 -11.01
C ARG A 79 -17.75 16.72 -10.78
N ALA A 80 -18.10 16.35 -9.56
CA ALA A 80 -19.45 15.90 -9.21
C ALA A 80 -20.48 17.01 -9.44
N ARG A 81 -20.21 18.22 -8.92
CA ARG A 81 -21.07 19.40 -9.13
C ARG A 81 -21.24 19.75 -10.60
N MET A 82 -20.17 19.66 -11.40
CA MET A 82 -20.26 19.88 -12.86
C MET A 82 -21.11 18.82 -13.55
N ARG A 83 -20.99 17.54 -13.16
CA ARG A 83 -21.82 16.45 -13.70
C ARG A 83 -23.29 16.63 -13.34
N GLU A 84 -23.57 17.04 -12.11
CA GLU A 84 -24.93 17.39 -11.66
C GLU A 84 -25.49 18.56 -12.46
N GLN A 85 -24.74 19.65 -12.60
CA GLN A 85 -25.14 20.81 -13.41
C GLN A 85 -25.37 20.45 -14.88
N GLN A 86 -24.52 19.61 -15.48
CA GLN A 86 -24.73 19.10 -16.84
C GLN A 86 -25.98 18.22 -16.95
N SER A 87 -26.26 17.39 -15.93
CA SER A 87 -27.48 16.57 -15.91
C SER A 87 -28.75 17.40 -15.76
N VAL A 88 -28.70 18.49 -14.99
CA VAL A 88 -29.82 19.42 -14.77
C VAL A 88 -30.04 20.33 -15.98
N ALA A 89 -28.98 20.77 -16.65
CA ALA A 89 -29.06 21.63 -17.84
C ALA A 89 -29.53 20.90 -19.11
N GLY A 90 -29.69 19.58 -19.08
CA GLY A 90 -30.21 18.77 -20.21
C GLY A 90 -29.30 18.73 -21.45
N THR A 91 -28.14 19.38 -21.42
CA THR A 91 -27.19 19.43 -22.52
C THR A 91 -26.23 18.24 -22.43
N ALA A 92 -26.33 17.33 -23.41
CA ALA A 92 -25.44 16.19 -23.67
C ALA A 92 -25.60 14.94 -22.78
N ARG A 93 -26.79 14.35 -22.80
CA ARG A 93 -26.92 12.89 -22.63
C ARG A 93 -26.35 12.20 -23.88
N ILE A 94 -25.06 11.88 -23.88
CA ILE A 94 -24.44 11.07 -24.93
C ILE A 94 -24.66 9.60 -24.55
N ASP A 95 -25.71 9.00 -25.11
CA ASP A 95 -25.96 7.57 -24.99
C ASP A 95 -24.98 6.83 -25.93
N PHE A 96 -23.88 6.31 -25.37
CA PHE A 96 -23.02 5.38 -26.10
C PHE A 96 -23.74 4.04 -26.20
N SER A 97 -24.44 3.82 -27.32
CA SER A 97 -24.87 2.48 -27.69
C SER A 97 -23.61 1.62 -27.85
N LYS A 98 -23.54 0.51 -27.10
CA LYS A 98 -22.50 -0.49 -27.24
C LYS A 98 -22.63 -1.08 -28.64
N GLY A 99 -21.98 -0.45 -29.61
CA GLY A 99 -21.98 -0.90 -30.99
C GLY A 99 -21.48 -2.33 -31.01
N THR A 100 -22.30 -3.23 -31.55
CA THR A 100 -21.90 -4.56 -32.04
C THR A 100 -21.02 -4.41 -33.28
N GLY A 101 -20.05 -3.47 -33.23
CA GLY A 101 -19.02 -3.25 -34.21
C GLY A 101 -18.01 -4.37 -34.11
N HIS A 102 -18.24 -5.38 -34.93
CA HIS A 102 -17.31 -6.42 -35.30
C HIS A 102 -15.94 -5.81 -35.67
N ILE A 103 -14.96 -5.86 -34.76
CA ILE A 103 -13.54 -5.70 -35.11
C ILE A 103 -13.11 -7.04 -35.73
N PRO A 104 -12.81 -7.13 -37.05
CA PRO A 104 -12.41 -8.39 -37.64
C PRO A 104 -10.93 -8.63 -37.33
N ALA A 105 -10.63 -9.40 -36.29
CA ALA A 105 -9.32 -10.03 -36.16
C ALA A 105 -9.38 -11.28 -35.25
N SER A 106 -9.65 -12.40 -35.90
CA SER A 106 -9.13 -13.75 -35.63
C SER A 106 -9.16 -14.28 -34.18
N GLY A 107 -10.11 -15.19 -33.93
CA GLY A 107 -9.90 -16.37 -33.09
C GLY A 107 -10.39 -16.28 -31.64
N SER A 108 -11.68 -16.54 -31.42
CA SER A 108 -12.17 -16.94 -30.09
C SER A 108 -13.29 -17.98 -30.21
N ALA A 109 -12.88 -19.23 -30.51
CA ALA A 109 -13.74 -20.41 -30.43
C ALA A 109 -13.82 -20.99 -28.99
N SER A 110 -13.38 -20.23 -27.98
CA SER A 110 -13.15 -20.76 -26.63
C SER A 110 -14.36 -20.66 -25.71
N ASN A 111 -15.29 -19.72 -25.97
CA ASN A 111 -16.33 -19.38 -24.99
C ASN A 111 -17.65 -20.15 -25.18
N LEU A 112 -17.92 -20.68 -26.40
CA LEU A 112 -19.16 -21.42 -26.67
C LEU A 112 -19.08 -22.89 -26.21
N ALA A 113 -17.90 -23.50 -26.30
CA ALA A 113 -17.68 -24.88 -25.87
C ALA A 113 -17.82 -25.04 -24.34
N VAL A 114 -17.38 -24.06 -23.56
CA VAL A 114 -17.49 -24.08 -22.09
C VAL A 114 -18.94 -23.94 -21.63
N ALA A 115 -19.75 -23.12 -22.33
CA ALA A 115 -21.16 -22.96 -22.03
C ALA A 115 -21.98 -24.23 -22.32
N GLN A 116 -21.68 -24.94 -23.41
CA GLN A 116 -22.34 -26.21 -23.72
C GLN A 116 -21.93 -27.35 -22.78
N ALA A 117 -20.66 -27.43 -22.38
CA ALA A 117 -20.20 -28.44 -21.43
C ALA A 117 -20.85 -28.29 -20.05
N ALA A 118 -21.03 -27.04 -19.57
CA ALA A 118 -21.69 -26.78 -18.29
C ALA A 118 -23.17 -27.19 -18.28
N LEU A 119 -23.88 -27.00 -19.40
CA LEU A 119 -25.29 -27.37 -19.50
C LEU A 119 -25.50 -28.89 -19.54
N LEU A 120 -24.66 -29.61 -20.27
CA LEU A 120 -24.70 -31.09 -20.31
C LEU A 120 -24.35 -31.72 -18.96
N ALA A 121 -23.39 -31.15 -18.23
CA ALA A 121 -23.03 -31.62 -16.88
C ALA A 121 -24.19 -31.47 -15.88
N GLN A 122 -24.92 -30.35 -15.93
CA GLN A 122 -26.09 -30.13 -15.06
C GLN A 122 -27.24 -31.11 -15.36
N GLN A 123 -27.46 -31.44 -16.64
CA GLN A 123 -28.48 -32.41 -17.04
C GLN A 123 -28.12 -33.85 -16.64
N ALA A 124 -26.82 -34.20 -16.65
CA ALA A 124 -26.35 -35.52 -16.21
C ALA A 124 -26.53 -35.73 -14.69
N VAL A 125 -26.24 -34.70 -13.89
CA VAL A 125 -26.41 -34.74 -12.42
C VAL A 125 -27.88 -34.90 -12.03
N ALA A 126 -28.80 -34.23 -12.75
CA ALA A 126 -30.24 -34.35 -12.49
C ALA A 126 -30.78 -35.78 -12.71
N ARG A 127 -30.23 -36.53 -13.68
CA ARG A 127 -30.64 -37.92 -13.93
C ARG A 127 -30.17 -38.91 -12.87
N VAL A 128 -28.99 -38.69 -12.29
CA VAL A 128 -28.44 -39.58 -11.23
C VAL A 128 -29.19 -39.40 -9.90
N VAL A 129 -29.62 -38.18 -9.59
CA VAL A 129 -30.37 -37.88 -8.35
C VAL A 129 -31.82 -38.38 -8.41
N GLY A 130 -32.42 -38.41 -9.61
CA GLY A 130 -33.79 -38.91 -9.81
C GLY A 130 -33.96 -40.44 -9.77
N SER A 131 -32.88 -41.22 -9.84
CA SER A 131 -32.94 -42.69 -9.91
C SER A 131 -32.87 -43.41 -8.54
N LYS A 132 -32.77 -42.67 -7.43
CA LYS A 132 -32.86 -43.21 -6.07
C LYS A 132 -34.15 -42.74 -5.37
N ARG A 133 -35.28 -43.27 -5.81
CA ARG A 133 -36.50 -43.42 -5.00
C ARG A 133 -37.21 -44.69 -5.41
#